data_AF-A0A7Y2BSU7-F1
#
_entry.id   AF-A0A7Y2BSU7-F1
#
_cell.length_a   1.000
_cell.length_b   1.000
_cell.length_c   1.000
_cell.angle_alpha   90.00
_cell.angle_beta   90.00
_cell.angle_gamma   90.00
#
_symmetry.space_group_name_H-M   'P 1'
#
loop_
_entity.id
_entity.type
_entity.pdbx_description
1 polymer ?
#
loop_
_entity_poly.entity_id
_entity_poly.type
_entity_poly.pdbx_seq_one_letter_code
_entity_poly.pdbx_strand_id
1 'polypeptide(L)'
;MNPLSEINGYAHDSPEQKARGAEGQRELPPPQGPQARSDTDATDRDQPEHRQHDAKAVQAQSGSQRPLREILVAGLAVCKRGMWTVGLFSVAVNLLMLTLPIYLFQITDRVLSSGSIDTLIMLSILAVGALGVLALLNVARRVLLTRIGMRFEALLGSPLLSSGLKSLGGDALQGIQRLQDLSQIRNFVTGPLMLNIFDAAMAPIYFIAVFLIHPHLGAIVLGGGLLLSMAAIANQKLTVDILNQANGYSMKAFMQAQAHARNAQVIRAMGMMDDSVRLWGADTANSLKAQASASDRNVYLSGISQFMRLVMQIGLLGWGAYLVLDSQLTGGMMIAASIIGARALAPVEAAIDGWRNFVSMRAASKRVSEKIAENLDELPRTYLPGLTGHVQVEKLSYAPSHDKPAILTDISFELNPGTSLAIVGPSGAGKSTLARLLVGCLEPTAGMIRLDGMPLHNWNNQQLG
;
A
#
# COMPACT_ATOMS: atom_id res chain seq x y z
N MET A 1 10.05 34.73 -23.43
CA MET A 1 10.47 34.97 -22.03
C MET A 1 10.99 33.65 -21.48
N ASN A 2 12.29 33.62 -21.16
CA ASN A 2 13.09 32.44 -20.87
C ASN A 2 13.64 32.61 -19.44
N PRO A 3 13.52 31.63 -18.52
CA PRO A 3 14.15 31.73 -17.21
C PRO A 3 15.17 30.60 -17.01
N LEU A 4 16.41 30.84 -17.43
CA LEU A 4 17.60 30.06 -17.02
C LEU A 4 18.81 30.99 -16.97
N SER A 5 19.01 31.66 -15.83
CA SER A 5 20.23 32.40 -15.51
C SER A 5 20.35 32.61 -14.00
N GLU A 6 21.28 31.87 -13.36
CA GLU A 6 21.95 32.06 -12.04
C GLU A 6 22.46 30.65 -11.61
N ILE A 7 23.64 30.14 -12.02
CA ILE A 7 25.04 30.49 -11.72
C ILE A 7 25.26 30.68 -10.20
N ASN A 8 25.60 29.65 -9.43
CA ASN A 8 26.92 29.01 -9.26
C ASN A 8 28.02 29.95 -8.72
N GLY A 9 28.47 29.70 -7.49
CA GLY A 9 29.65 30.33 -6.92
C GLY A 9 29.86 29.88 -5.47
N TYR A 10 30.88 29.04 -5.23
CA TYR A 10 31.96 29.26 -4.26
C TYR A 10 32.83 28.00 -4.14
N ALA A 11 34.12 28.17 -4.43
CA ALA A 11 35.21 27.23 -4.22
C ALA A 11 36.29 27.91 -3.35
N HIS A 12 37.14 27.08 -2.73
CA HIS A 12 38.34 27.38 -1.91
C HIS A 12 38.06 27.95 -0.50
N ASP A 13 38.74 27.57 0.58
CA ASP A 13 40.08 26.99 0.75
C ASP A 13 40.24 26.28 2.12
N SER A 14 41.12 25.29 2.19
CA SER A 14 41.80 24.79 3.42
C SER A 14 43.02 25.71 3.73
N PRO A 15 43.73 25.70 4.89
CA PRO A 15 44.14 24.50 5.65
C PRO A 15 44.44 24.66 7.18
N GLU A 16 44.93 23.54 7.76
CA GLU A 16 45.88 23.42 8.89
C GLU A 16 45.42 23.48 10.38
N GLN A 17 45.48 22.33 11.07
CA GLN A 17 46.38 21.99 12.22
C GLN A 17 45.82 20.83 13.07
N LYS A 18 46.43 19.63 12.99
CA LYS A 18 47.35 19.03 14.00
C LYS A 18 46.79 18.88 15.43
N ALA A 19 46.46 17.64 15.83
CA ALA A 19 47.23 16.82 16.80
C ALA A 19 46.37 15.80 17.59
N ARG A 20 46.99 14.64 17.87
CA ARG A 20 46.61 13.50 18.76
C ARG A 20 45.70 12.45 18.08
N GLY A 21 46.11 11.20 17.78
CA GLY A 21 46.94 10.23 18.53
C GLY A 21 46.09 9.65 19.68
N ALA A 22 45.80 8.36 19.88
CA ALA A 22 46.22 7.05 19.37
C ALA A 22 44.93 6.16 19.35
N GLU A 23 44.80 4.94 18.82
CA GLU A 23 45.47 3.67 19.16
C GLU A 23 44.62 2.55 18.50
N GLY A 24 45.20 1.42 18.09
CA GLY A 24 44.43 0.18 17.85
C GLY A 24 44.52 -0.46 16.45
N GLN A 25 45.71 -0.88 16.03
CA GLN A 25 45.90 -1.90 14.98
C GLN A 25 45.54 -3.28 15.54
N ARG A 26 44.73 -4.07 14.81
CA ARG A 26 44.63 -5.53 14.99
C ARG A 26 45.06 -6.21 13.69
N GLU A 27 46.08 -7.03 13.84
CA GLU A 27 46.76 -7.83 12.83
C GLU A 27 45.86 -8.96 12.28
N LEU A 28 46.06 -9.28 10.99
CA LEU A 28 45.59 -10.52 10.35
C LEU A 28 46.55 -11.67 10.65
N PRO A 29 46.08 -12.94 10.76
CA PRO A 29 46.97 -14.10 10.81
C PRO A 29 47.34 -14.62 9.39
N PRO A 30 48.49 -15.31 9.24
CA PRO A 30 49.10 -15.67 7.95
C PRO A 30 48.55 -17.00 7.36
N PRO A 31 48.86 -17.32 6.09
CA PRO A 31 48.36 -18.52 5.41
C PRO A 31 49.27 -19.74 5.68
N GLN A 32 48.69 -20.92 5.85
CA GLN A 32 49.42 -22.19 5.90
C GLN A 32 49.32 -22.90 4.54
N GLY A 33 50.48 -23.18 3.94
CA GLY A 33 50.67 -24.08 2.80
C GLY A 33 50.95 -25.53 3.23
N PRO A 34 51.16 -26.45 2.27
CA PRO A 34 50.57 -27.79 2.27
C PRO A 34 51.46 -28.86 2.90
N GLN A 35 50.86 -29.86 3.57
CA GLN A 35 51.52 -31.11 3.92
C GLN A 35 50.88 -32.29 3.21
N ALA A 36 51.71 -32.97 2.42
CA ALA A 36 51.44 -34.26 1.80
C ALA A 36 51.73 -35.41 2.78
N ARG A 37 50.93 -36.49 2.67
CA ARG A 37 51.14 -37.91 3.02
C ARG A 37 49.74 -38.54 3.09
N SER A 38 49.41 -39.71 2.57
CA SER A 38 50.08 -40.73 1.77
C SER A 38 48.98 -41.74 1.41
N ASP A 39 49.02 -42.30 0.21
CA ASP A 39 48.20 -43.44 -0.19
C ASP A 39 48.29 -44.60 0.82
N THR A 40 47.15 -45.20 1.19
CA THR A 40 46.97 -46.66 1.22
C THR A 40 45.51 -47.05 1.44
N ASP A 41 45.11 -48.02 0.62
CA ASP A 41 44.09 -49.04 0.81
C ASP A 41 42.59 -48.73 0.73
N ALA A 42 42.02 -49.35 -0.31
CA ALA A 42 40.63 -49.69 -0.46
C ALA A 42 40.18 -50.63 0.66
N THR A 43 39.04 -50.33 1.29
CA THR A 43 38.07 -51.37 1.67
C THR A 43 36.68 -50.76 1.76
N ASP A 44 35.84 -51.22 0.84
CA ASP A 44 34.39 -51.37 0.93
C ASP A 44 33.85 -51.44 2.37
N ARG A 45 33.08 -50.42 2.78
CA ARG A 45 32.01 -50.53 3.79
C ARG A 45 30.91 -49.50 3.51
N ASP A 46 29.83 -50.00 2.92
CA ASP A 46 28.48 -49.43 3.02
C ASP A 46 28.19 -48.94 4.46
N GLN A 47 28.10 -47.62 4.67
CA GLN A 47 27.60 -47.03 5.91
C GLN A 47 26.31 -46.23 5.62
N PRO A 48 25.15 -46.64 6.17
CA PRO A 48 23.88 -45.92 6.05
C PRO A 48 23.82 -44.58 6.82
N GLU A 49 24.82 -44.25 7.63
CA GLU A 49 24.75 -43.15 8.60
C GLU A 49 24.99 -41.76 8.00
N HIS A 50 25.80 -41.63 6.93
CA HIS A 50 26.05 -40.33 6.31
C HIS A 50 24.83 -39.78 5.53
N ARG A 51 23.96 -40.65 4.99
CA ARG A 51 22.71 -40.22 4.36
C ARG A 51 21.69 -39.67 5.36
N GLN A 52 21.71 -40.14 6.61
CA GLN A 52 20.78 -39.65 7.63
C GLN A 52 21.18 -38.29 8.18
N HIS A 53 22.47 -37.97 8.22
CA HIS A 53 22.95 -36.63 8.62
C HIS A 53 22.67 -35.57 7.55
N ASP A 54 22.85 -35.89 6.28
CA ASP A 54 22.48 -34.99 5.18
C ASP A 54 20.96 -34.86 5.02
N ALA A 55 20.19 -35.95 5.20
CA ALA A 55 18.73 -35.89 5.20
C ALA A 55 18.16 -35.06 6.37
N LYS A 56 18.79 -35.10 7.55
CA LYS A 56 18.40 -34.26 8.70
C LYS A 56 18.84 -32.80 8.55
N ALA A 57 19.99 -32.54 7.91
CA ALA A 57 20.42 -31.18 7.56
C ALA A 57 19.53 -30.54 6.48
N VAL A 58 19.06 -31.33 5.51
CA VAL A 58 18.10 -30.91 4.48
C VAL A 58 16.69 -30.72 5.06
N GLN A 59 16.27 -31.52 6.04
CA GLN A 59 15.00 -31.30 6.76
C GLN A 59 15.04 -30.07 7.68
N ALA A 60 16.20 -29.69 8.21
CA ALA A 60 16.34 -28.49 9.05
C ALA A 60 16.23 -27.17 8.25
N GLN A 61 16.53 -27.18 6.94
CA GLN A 61 16.34 -26.02 6.05
C GLN A 61 14.94 -25.95 5.41
N SER A 62 14.09 -26.96 5.60
CA SER A 62 12.66 -26.94 5.20
C SER A 62 11.79 -26.07 6.13
N GLY A 63 12.40 -25.36 7.08
CA GLY A 63 11.73 -24.40 7.94
C GLY A 63 11.28 -23.15 7.19
N SER A 64 9.96 -23.03 7.00
CA SER A 64 9.24 -21.74 6.89
C SER A 64 9.34 -20.96 5.58
N GLN A 65 8.95 -21.57 4.46
CA GLN A 65 8.24 -20.81 3.43
C GLN A 65 6.75 -21.11 3.57
N ARG A 66 6.10 -20.42 4.51
CA ARG A 66 4.63 -20.46 4.62
C ARG A 66 4.04 -20.04 3.26
N PRO A 67 3.02 -20.74 2.75
CA PRO A 67 2.41 -20.38 1.48
C PRO A 67 2.05 -18.90 1.48
N LEU A 68 2.26 -18.21 0.35
CA LEU A 68 2.00 -16.79 0.20
C LEU A 68 0.62 -16.39 0.78
N ARG A 69 -0.37 -17.27 0.63
CA ARG A 69 -1.70 -17.16 1.24
C ARG A 69 -1.68 -17.05 2.77
N GLU A 70 -0.90 -17.87 3.48
CA GLU A 70 -0.77 -17.79 4.93
C GLU A 70 -0.06 -16.51 5.39
N ILE A 71 0.95 -16.04 4.65
CA ILE A 71 1.64 -14.78 4.95
C ILE A 71 0.70 -13.59 4.73
N LEU A 72 -0.08 -13.61 3.65
CA LEU A 72 -1.10 -12.59 3.35
C LEU A 72 -2.22 -12.61 4.39
N VAL A 73 -2.77 -13.78 4.72
CA VAL A 73 -3.85 -13.92 5.72
C VAL A 73 -3.36 -13.58 7.12
N ALA A 74 -2.16 -14.00 7.52
CA ALA A 74 -1.57 -13.65 8.81
C ALA A 74 -1.26 -12.14 8.88
N GLY A 75 -0.74 -11.55 7.80
CA GLY A 75 -0.49 -10.11 7.71
C GLY A 75 -1.78 -9.29 7.81
N LEU A 76 -2.83 -9.68 7.08
CA LEU A 76 -4.15 -9.08 7.19
C LEU A 76 -4.77 -9.27 8.59
N ALA A 77 -4.55 -10.40 9.25
CA ALA A 77 -5.05 -10.65 10.60
C ALA A 77 -4.37 -9.76 11.66
N VAL A 78 -3.06 -9.54 11.55
CA VAL A 78 -2.32 -8.59 12.41
C VAL A 78 -2.81 -7.16 12.19
N CYS A 79 -3.02 -6.77 10.92
CA CYS A 79 -3.60 -5.46 10.59
C CYS A 79 -5.03 -5.32 11.13
N LYS A 80 -5.87 -6.37 11.06
CA LYS A 80 -7.24 -6.37 11.59
C LYS A 80 -7.28 -6.19 13.11
N ARG A 81 -6.36 -6.83 13.86
CA ARG A 81 -6.23 -6.62 15.32
C ARG A 81 -5.80 -5.19 15.65
N GLY A 82 -4.81 -4.66 14.93
CA GLY A 82 -4.39 -3.26 15.07
C GLY A 82 -5.53 -2.28 14.77
N MET A 83 -6.31 -2.55 13.74
CA MET A 83 -7.46 -1.74 13.33
C MET A 83 -8.56 -1.71 14.41
N TRP A 84 -8.81 -2.85 15.07
CA TRP A 84 -9.71 -2.92 16.23
C TRP A 84 -9.23 -2.08 17.41
N THR A 85 -7.93 -2.12 17.72
CA THR A 85 -7.37 -1.28 18.78
C THR A 85 -7.52 0.21 18.46
N VAL A 86 -7.28 0.63 17.22
CA VAL A 86 -7.54 2.02 16.79
C VAL A 86 -9.01 2.40 16.97
N GLY A 87 -9.93 1.50 16.61
CA GLY A 87 -11.37 1.69 16.82
C GLY A 87 -11.72 1.95 18.29
N LEU A 88 -11.17 1.17 19.22
CA LEU A 88 -11.38 1.37 20.66
C LEU A 88 -10.86 2.74 21.15
N PHE A 89 -9.65 3.14 20.71
CA PHE A 89 -9.14 4.48 21.00
C PHE A 89 -10.02 5.57 20.41
N SER A 90 -10.59 5.39 19.22
CA SER A 90 -11.52 6.34 18.62
C SER A 90 -12.82 6.48 19.41
N VAL A 91 -13.35 5.40 20.00
CA VAL A 91 -14.51 5.49 20.92
C VAL A 91 -14.17 6.39 22.11
N ALA A 92 -13.02 6.17 22.76
CA ALA A 92 -12.58 7.00 23.88
C ALA A 92 -12.38 8.46 23.47
N VAL A 93 -11.73 8.72 22.34
CA VAL A 93 -11.55 10.08 21.80
C VAL A 93 -12.90 10.76 21.55
N ASN A 94 -13.86 10.07 20.93
CA ASN A 94 -15.18 10.64 20.66
C ASN A 94 -15.97 10.93 21.95
N LEU A 95 -15.85 10.07 22.96
CA LEU A 95 -16.47 10.32 24.27
C LEU A 95 -15.83 11.54 24.96
N LEU A 96 -14.50 11.64 24.97
CA LEU A 96 -13.78 12.78 25.54
C LEU A 96 -14.00 14.08 24.74
N MET A 97 -14.40 14.02 23.47
CA MET A 97 -14.78 15.23 22.72
C MET A 97 -16.03 15.92 23.27
N LEU A 98 -16.88 15.20 24.01
CA LEU A 98 -18.03 15.80 24.72
C LEU A 98 -17.63 16.68 25.90
N THR A 99 -16.36 16.67 26.32
CA THR A 99 -15.84 17.49 27.43
C THR A 99 -16.20 18.96 27.24
N LEU A 100 -16.01 19.53 26.04
CA LEU A 100 -16.28 20.95 25.79
C LEU A 100 -17.78 21.29 25.85
N PRO A 101 -18.69 20.56 25.17
CA PRO A 101 -20.13 20.72 25.35
C PRO A 101 -20.59 20.59 26.81
N ILE A 102 -20.09 19.58 27.52
CA ILE A 102 -20.45 19.33 28.93
C ILE A 102 -19.97 20.46 29.82
N TYR A 103 -18.74 20.96 29.60
CA TYR A 103 -18.19 22.09 30.34
C TYR A 103 -19.02 23.36 30.15
N LEU A 104 -19.40 23.68 28.90
CA LEU A 104 -20.26 24.83 28.60
C LEU A 104 -21.65 24.70 29.22
N PHE A 105 -22.27 23.51 29.12
CA PHE A 105 -23.54 23.22 29.78
C PHE A 105 -23.47 23.46 31.29
N GLN A 106 -22.45 22.92 31.97
CA GLN A 106 -22.30 23.06 33.41
C GLN A 106 -21.98 24.49 33.84
N ILE A 107 -21.19 25.24 33.06
CA ILE A 107 -20.93 26.64 33.36
C ILE A 107 -22.23 27.45 33.31
N THR A 108 -22.97 27.36 32.21
CA THR A 108 -24.16 28.19 31.99
C THR A 108 -25.27 27.85 32.98
N ASP A 109 -25.50 26.58 33.28
CA ASP A 109 -26.63 26.19 34.12
C ASP A 109 -26.28 26.13 35.61
N ARG A 110 -25.07 25.68 35.96
CA ARG A 110 -24.70 25.43 37.37
C ARG A 110 -23.83 26.53 37.94
N VAL A 111 -22.77 26.92 37.26
CA VAL A 111 -21.80 27.90 37.78
C VAL A 111 -22.40 29.31 37.77
N LEU A 112 -22.98 29.73 36.64
CA LEU A 112 -23.57 31.06 36.53
C LEU A 112 -24.78 31.23 37.45
N SER A 113 -25.57 30.17 37.66
CA SER A 113 -26.71 30.20 38.57
C SER A 113 -26.29 30.19 40.05
N SER A 114 -25.27 29.40 40.42
CA SER A 114 -24.81 29.29 41.82
C SER A 114 -23.82 30.39 42.24
N GLY A 115 -23.19 31.09 41.29
CA GLY A 115 -22.17 32.11 41.56
C GLY A 115 -20.88 31.58 42.20
N SER A 116 -20.70 30.25 42.27
CA SER A 116 -19.57 29.64 42.97
C SER A 116 -18.31 29.55 42.12
N ILE A 117 -17.32 30.38 42.45
CA ILE A 117 -15.99 30.39 41.81
C ILE A 117 -15.26 29.06 42.01
N ASP A 118 -15.44 28.41 43.17
CA ASP A 118 -14.79 27.13 43.47
C ASP A 118 -15.25 26.02 42.51
N THR A 119 -16.55 25.96 42.21
CA THR A 119 -17.07 25.01 41.21
C THR A 119 -16.55 25.29 39.81
N LEU A 120 -16.38 26.57 39.45
CA LEU A 120 -15.79 26.96 38.16
C LEU A 120 -14.37 26.42 38.04
N ILE A 121 -13.51 26.70 39.02
CA ILE A 121 -12.10 26.27 39.02
C ILE A 121 -12.01 24.74 38.93
N MET A 122 -12.80 24.02 39.74
CA MET A 122 -12.83 22.56 39.72
C MET A 122 -13.20 22.01 38.33
N LEU A 123 -14.27 22.54 37.72
CA LEU A 123 -14.73 22.11 36.40
C LEU A 123 -13.75 22.50 35.29
N SER A 124 -13.12 23.66 35.37
CA SER A 124 -12.09 24.10 34.42
C SER A 124 -10.86 23.20 34.48
N ILE A 125 -10.38 22.86 35.68
CA ILE A 125 -9.24 21.93 35.84
C ILE A 125 -9.59 20.56 35.27
N LEU A 126 -10.78 20.04 35.57
CA LEU A 126 -11.25 18.76 35.04
C LEU A 126 -11.36 18.80 33.51
N ALA A 127 -11.92 19.86 32.95
CA ALA A 127 -12.05 20.03 31.50
C ALA A 127 -10.67 20.12 30.82
N VAL A 128 -9.74 20.90 31.36
CA VAL A 128 -8.36 20.99 30.84
C VAL A 128 -7.65 19.63 30.93
N GLY A 129 -7.78 18.91 32.04
CA GLY A 129 -7.24 17.57 32.20
C GLY A 129 -7.80 16.59 31.17
N ALA A 130 -9.13 16.59 30.97
CA ALA A 130 -9.79 15.77 29.96
C ALA A 130 -9.37 16.14 28.52
N LEU A 131 -9.20 17.42 28.21
CA LEU A 131 -8.66 17.87 26.92
C LEU A 131 -7.19 17.44 26.73
N GLY A 132 -6.39 17.40 27.81
CA GLY A 132 -5.03 16.85 27.79
C GLY A 132 -5.01 15.36 27.43
N VAL A 133 -5.88 14.56 28.07
CA VAL A 133 -6.05 13.14 27.74
C VAL A 133 -6.56 12.97 26.31
N LEU A 134 -7.52 13.79 25.86
CA LEU A 134 -8.02 13.79 24.50
C LEU A 134 -6.90 14.01 23.46
N ALA A 135 -6.00 14.96 23.73
CA ALA A 135 -4.85 15.23 22.87
C ALA A 135 -3.89 14.03 22.83
N LEU A 136 -3.58 13.43 23.97
CA LEU A 136 -2.71 12.26 24.07
C LEU A 136 -3.29 11.05 23.32
N LEU A 137 -4.57 10.75 23.50
CA LEU A 137 -5.25 9.65 22.80
C LEU A 137 -5.30 9.90 21.28
N ASN A 138 -5.47 11.16 20.85
CA ASN A 138 -5.41 11.53 19.43
C ASN A 138 -4.03 11.26 18.81
N VAL A 139 -2.95 11.58 19.54
CA VAL A 139 -1.58 11.27 19.11
C VAL A 139 -1.36 9.77 19.07
N ALA A 140 -1.76 9.05 20.14
CA ALA A 140 -1.62 7.61 20.25
C ALA A 140 -2.30 6.86 19.08
N ARG A 141 -3.55 7.21 18.75
CA ARG A 141 -4.27 6.58 17.64
C ARG A 141 -3.63 6.86 16.28
N ARG A 142 -3.09 8.07 16.06
CA ARG A 142 -2.37 8.43 14.82
C ARG A 142 -1.08 7.63 14.66
N VAL A 143 -0.27 7.57 15.71
CA VAL A 143 0.98 6.78 15.72
C VAL A 143 0.69 5.30 15.49
N LEU A 144 -0.35 4.75 16.13
CA LEU A 144 -0.77 3.37 15.95
C LEU A 144 -1.16 3.08 14.49
N LEU A 145 -1.98 3.95 13.89
CA LEU A 145 -2.40 3.84 12.50
C LEU A 145 -1.20 3.87 11.53
N THR A 146 -0.25 4.79 11.73
CA THR A 146 0.99 4.86 10.94
C THR A 146 1.81 3.59 11.08
N ARG A 147 2.00 3.07 12.31
CA ARG A 147 2.75 1.82 12.53
C ARG A 147 2.08 0.62 11.88
N ILE A 148 0.74 0.55 11.89
CA ILE A 148 -0.01 -0.51 11.19
C ILE A 148 0.21 -0.41 9.69
N GLY A 149 0.15 0.79 9.11
CA GLY A 149 0.41 1.00 7.68
C GLY A 149 1.82 0.60 7.25
N MET A 150 2.85 0.96 8.04
CA MET A 150 4.23 0.57 7.74
C MET A 150 4.44 -0.95 7.85
N ARG A 151 3.84 -1.61 8.85
CA ARG A 151 3.89 -3.07 8.97
C ARG A 151 3.17 -3.76 7.81
N PHE A 152 2.04 -3.22 7.38
CA PHE A 152 1.30 -3.72 6.23
C PHE A 152 2.16 -3.72 4.97
N GLU A 153 2.80 -2.59 4.66
CA GLU A 153 3.69 -2.48 3.50
C GLU A 153 4.94 -3.37 3.62
N ALA A 154 5.56 -3.46 4.80
CA ALA A 154 6.72 -4.32 5.01
C ALA A 154 6.41 -5.81 4.80
N LEU A 155 5.21 -6.27 5.22
CA LEU A 155 4.77 -7.66 5.07
C LEU A 155 4.36 -7.99 3.62
N LEU A 156 3.76 -7.04 2.91
CA LEU A 156 3.24 -7.23 1.55
C LEU A 156 4.25 -6.88 0.45
N GLY A 157 5.19 -5.97 0.73
CA GLY A 157 6.11 -5.43 -0.26
C GLY A 157 7.07 -6.47 -0.82
N SER A 158 7.69 -7.28 0.05
CA SER A 158 8.62 -8.33 -0.38
C SER A 158 7.92 -9.41 -1.23
N PRO A 159 6.76 -9.97 -0.80
CA PRO A 159 6.05 -10.94 -1.63
C PRO A 159 5.52 -10.36 -2.95
N LEU A 160 5.03 -9.12 -2.96
CA LEU A 160 4.56 -8.46 -4.19
C LEU A 160 5.70 -8.16 -5.18
N LEU A 161 6.87 -7.78 -4.68
CA LEU A 161 8.05 -7.61 -5.52
C LEU A 161 8.50 -8.96 -6.10
N SER A 162 8.53 -10.01 -5.28
CA SER A 162 8.92 -11.34 -5.73
C SER A 162 7.98 -11.90 -6.80
N SER A 163 6.66 -11.68 -6.67
CA SER A 163 5.70 -12.10 -7.72
C SER A 163 5.81 -11.26 -8.99
N GLY A 164 6.19 -9.98 -8.89
CA GLY A 164 6.49 -9.14 -10.05
C GLY A 164 7.74 -9.59 -10.81
N LEU A 165 8.79 -10.02 -10.09
CA LEU A 165 10.04 -10.52 -10.68
C LEU A 165 9.90 -11.93 -11.28
N LYS A 166 9.05 -12.77 -10.68
CA LYS A 166 8.79 -14.14 -11.14
C LYS A 166 7.91 -14.23 -12.39
N SER A 167 7.20 -13.17 -12.77
CA SER A 167 6.38 -13.16 -13.98
C SER A 167 7.28 -13.25 -15.23
N LEU A 168 7.41 -14.47 -15.77
CA LEU A 168 8.20 -14.78 -16.96
C LEU A 168 7.58 -14.05 -18.17
N GLY A 169 8.29 -13.08 -18.75
CA GLY A 169 7.81 -12.40 -19.98
C GLY A 169 7.96 -10.88 -20.08
N GLY A 170 8.79 -10.23 -19.26
CA GLY A 170 9.06 -8.78 -19.41
C GLY A 170 8.15 -7.85 -18.60
N ASP A 171 7.36 -8.42 -17.68
CA ASP A 171 6.43 -7.69 -16.82
C ASP A 171 7.04 -7.18 -15.49
N ALA A 172 8.37 -7.11 -15.39
CA ALA A 172 9.06 -6.50 -14.24
C ALA A 172 8.57 -5.07 -13.94
N LEU A 173 8.12 -4.35 -14.98
CA LEU A 173 7.52 -3.01 -14.89
C LEU A 173 6.16 -3.03 -14.17
N GLN A 174 5.40 -4.11 -14.32
CA GLN A 174 4.17 -4.30 -13.55
C GLN A 174 4.48 -4.57 -12.07
N GLY A 175 5.61 -5.18 -11.74
CA GLY A 175 6.08 -5.30 -10.35
C GLY A 175 6.29 -3.95 -9.67
N ILE A 176 6.91 -3.00 -10.38
CA ILE A 176 7.09 -1.61 -9.90
C ILE A 176 5.73 -0.93 -9.72
N GLN A 177 4.79 -1.13 -10.66
CA GLN A 177 3.44 -0.58 -10.55
C GLN A 177 2.68 -1.12 -9.34
N ARG A 178 2.81 -2.42 -9.04
CA ARG A 178 2.19 -3.05 -7.86
C ARG A 178 2.73 -2.47 -6.56
N LEU A 179 4.03 -2.16 -6.49
CA LEU A 179 4.63 -1.50 -5.34
C LEU A 179 4.04 -0.10 -5.14
N GLN A 180 3.85 0.65 -6.23
CA GLN A 180 3.22 1.96 -6.17
C GLN A 180 1.75 1.86 -5.72
N ASP A 181 0.99 0.90 -6.22
CA ASP A 181 -0.39 0.64 -5.78
C ASP A 181 -0.46 0.27 -4.29
N LEU A 182 0.48 -0.55 -3.79
CA LEU A 182 0.60 -0.86 -2.37
C LEU A 182 0.87 0.40 -1.54
N SER A 183 1.75 1.28 -2.01
CA SER A 183 2.03 2.55 -1.34
C SER A 183 0.80 3.47 -1.31
N GLN A 184 -0.05 3.46 -2.34
CA GLN A 184 -1.32 4.20 -2.36
C GLN A 184 -2.29 3.67 -1.32
N ILE A 185 -2.42 2.35 -1.19
CA ILE A 185 -3.25 1.71 -0.17
C ILE A 185 -2.73 2.07 1.24
N ARG A 186 -1.41 1.98 1.46
CA ARG A 186 -0.79 2.39 2.72
C ARG A 186 -1.09 3.84 3.06
N ASN A 187 -0.91 4.76 2.11
CA ASN A 187 -1.15 6.19 2.31
C ASN A 187 -2.60 6.48 2.69
N PHE A 188 -3.56 5.72 2.14
CA PHE A 188 -4.96 5.78 2.56
C PHE A 188 -5.14 5.27 4.00
N VAL A 189 -4.55 4.10 4.33
CA VAL A 189 -4.64 3.51 5.67
C VAL A 189 -4.06 4.43 6.74
N THR A 190 -2.95 5.10 6.45
CA THR A 190 -2.32 6.06 7.38
C THR A 190 -2.92 7.47 7.31
N GLY A 191 -3.85 7.70 6.38
CA GLY A 191 -4.40 9.02 6.09
C GLY A 191 -5.48 9.47 7.08
N PRO A 192 -5.83 10.77 7.08
CA PRO A 192 -6.86 11.32 7.96
C PRO A 192 -8.24 10.72 7.71
N LEU A 193 -8.53 10.29 6.48
CA LEU A 193 -9.82 9.71 6.12
C LEU A 193 -10.11 8.39 6.84
N MET A 194 -9.09 7.58 7.15
CA MET A 194 -9.31 6.37 7.96
C MET A 194 -9.80 6.72 9.37
N LEU A 195 -9.25 7.76 9.99
CA LEU A 195 -9.73 8.24 11.29
C LEU A 195 -11.17 8.74 11.19
N ASN A 196 -11.51 9.44 10.11
CA ASN A 196 -12.87 9.93 9.87
C ASN A 196 -13.87 8.78 9.71
N ILE A 197 -13.48 7.63 9.15
CA ILE A 197 -14.34 6.43 9.09
C ILE A 197 -14.61 5.89 10.49
N PHE A 198 -13.61 5.87 11.38
CA PHE A 198 -13.82 5.50 12.78
C PHE A 198 -14.69 6.49 13.53
N ASP A 199 -14.50 7.79 13.30
CA ASP A 199 -15.30 8.84 13.92
C ASP A 199 -16.75 8.84 13.36
N ALA A 200 -16.94 8.49 12.08
CA ALA A 200 -18.26 8.30 11.46
C ALA A 200 -19.05 7.14 12.09
N ALA A 201 -18.38 6.05 12.47
CA ALA A 201 -19.03 4.94 13.18
C ALA A 201 -19.59 5.38 14.54
N MET A 202 -19.05 6.45 15.14
CA MET A 202 -19.52 7.04 16.39
C MET A 202 -20.60 8.12 16.19
N ALA A 203 -20.88 8.53 14.95
CA ALA A 203 -21.90 9.54 14.65
C ALA A 203 -23.28 9.23 15.27
N PRO A 204 -23.80 7.98 15.23
CA PRO A 204 -25.09 7.65 15.86
C PRO A 204 -25.16 7.98 17.36
N ILE A 205 -24.04 7.88 18.08
CA ILE A 205 -23.99 8.22 19.51
C ILE A 205 -24.25 9.71 19.71
N TYR A 206 -23.67 10.57 18.86
CA TYR A 206 -23.93 12.02 18.90
C TYR A 206 -25.37 12.34 18.52
N PHE A 207 -25.96 11.66 17.52
CA PHE A 207 -27.37 11.82 17.18
C PHE A 207 -28.29 11.47 18.36
N ILE A 208 -28.05 10.32 19.00
CA ILE A 208 -28.81 9.89 20.18
C ILE A 208 -28.65 10.92 21.30
N ALA A 209 -27.42 11.42 21.56
CA ALA A 209 -27.19 12.43 22.58
C ALA A 209 -27.99 13.72 22.33
N VAL A 210 -28.07 14.21 21.09
CA VAL A 210 -28.91 15.39 20.76
C VAL A 210 -30.40 15.08 20.90
N PHE A 211 -30.83 13.89 20.48
CA PHE A 211 -32.23 13.47 20.60
C PHE A 211 -32.68 13.36 22.07
N LEU A 212 -31.78 12.93 22.96
CA LEU A 212 -31.99 12.90 24.40
C LEU A 212 -32.08 14.31 25.03
N ILE A 213 -31.38 15.31 24.46
CA ILE A 213 -31.53 16.70 24.91
C ILE A 213 -32.91 17.23 24.52
N HIS A 214 -33.26 17.13 23.24
CA HIS A 214 -34.59 17.53 22.77
C HIS A 214 -34.95 16.86 21.44
N PRO A 215 -36.15 16.26 21.29
CA PRO A 215 -36.57 15.61 20.04
C PRO A 215 -36.55 16.54 18.82
N HIS A 216 -37.00 17.81 18.97
CA HIS A 216 -36.95 18.80 17.88
C HIS A 216 -35.52 19.09 17.38
N LEU A 217 -34.55 19.26 18.29
CA LEU A 217 -33.16 19.49 17.89
C LEU A 217 -32.59 18.24 17.22
N GLY A 218 -32.89 17.05 17.76
CA GLY A 218 -32.51 15.77 17.15
C GLY A 218 -33.06 15.61 15.73
N ALA A 219 -34.32 16.02 15.48
CA ALA A 219 -34.93 15.99 14.15
C ALA A 219 -34.21 16.93 13.16
N ILE A 220 -33.78 18.12 13.60
CA ILE A 220 -32.99 19.05 12.78
C ILE A 220 -31.65 18.42 12.39
N VAL A 221 -30.91 17.86 13.37
CA VAL A 221 -29.62 17.20 13.07
C VAL A 221 -29.84 16.01 12.15
N LEU A 222 -30.87 15.18 12.38
CA LEU A 222 -31.15 13.99 11.57
C LEU A 222 -31.53 14.36 10.13
N GLY A 223 -32.41 15.34 9.94
CA GLY A 223 -32.74 15.87 8.62
C GLY A 223 -31.52 16.46 7.92
N GLY A 224 -30.68 17.18 8.66
CA GLY A 224 -29.44 17.73 8.15
C GLY A 224 -28.40 16.68 7.76
N GLY A 225 -28.23 15.65 8.60
CA GLY A 225 -27.33 14.53 8.35
C GLY A 225 -27.78 13.70 7.15
N LEU A 226 -29.09 13.49 7.00
CA LEU A 226 -29.66 12.82 5.83
C LEU A 226 -29.43 13.65 4.57
N LEU A 227 -29.62 14.97 4.64
CA LEU A 227 -29.36 15.87 3.53
C LEU A 227 -27.89 15.89 3.11
N LEU A 228 -26.96 16.01 4.06
CA LEU A 228 -25.52 15.94 3.77
C LEU A 228 -25.12 14.56 3.24
N SER A 229 -25.74 13.49 3.73
CA SER A 229 -25.51 12.14 3.21
C SER A 229 -25.99 12.00 1.77
N MET A 230 -27.13 12.59 1.41
CA MET A 230 -27.59 12.66 0.02
C MET A 230 -26.60 13.44 -0.86
N ALA A 231 -26.08 14.57 -0.37
CA ALA A 231 -25.05 15.33 -1.07
C ALA A 231 -23.76 14.51 -1.27
N ALA A 232 -23.34 13.73 -0.25
CA ALA A 232 -22.19 12.83 -0.35
C ALA A 232 -22.41 11.71 -1.38
N ILE A 233 -23.60 11.10 -1.42
CA ILE A 233 -23.95 10.07 -2.42
C ILE A 233 -24.01 10.67 -3.83
N ALA A 234 -24.55 11.88 -3.98
CA ALA A 234 -24.53 12.61 -5.23
C ALA A 234 -23.10 12.90 -5.69
N ASN A 235 -22.22 13.35 -4.79
CA ASN A 235 -20.79 13.53 -5.07
C ASN A 235 -20.16 12.23 -5.58
N GLN A 236 -20.44 11.11 -4.92
CA GLN A 236 -19.97 9.80 -5.33
C GLN A 236 -20.38 9.46 -6.77
N LYS A 237 -21.67 9.56 -7.10
CA LYS A 237 -22.16 9.19 -8.43
C LYS A 237 -21.61 10.10 -9.54
N LEU A 238 -21.41 11.39 -9.25
CA LEU A 238 -20.96 12.38 -10.23
C LEU A 238 -19.44 12.40 -10.47
N THR A 239 -18.64 11.87 -9.53
CA THR A 239 -17.17 11.97 -9.58
C THR A 239 -16.45 10.65 -9.82
N VAL A 240 -17.03 9.49 -9.45
CA VAL A 240 -16.33 8.20 -9.53
C VAL A 240 -15.87 7.85 -10.95
N ASP A 241 -16.74 8.02 -11.95
CA ASP A 241 -16.39 7.63 -13.34
C ASP A 241 -15.33 8.55 -13.94
N ILE A 242 -15.38 9.84 -13.64
CA ILE A 242 -14.39 10.82 -14.09
C ILE A 242 -13.04 10.56 -13.42
N LEU A 243 -13.03 10.23 -12.12
CA LEU A 243 -11.82 9.87 -11.39
C LEU A 243 -11.20 8.57 -11.92
N ASN A 244 -12.02 7.58 -12.29
CA ASN A 244 -11.54 6.34 -12.90
C ASN A 244 -10.92 6.61 -14.27
N GLN A 245 -11.53 7.46 -15.10
CA GLN A 245 -10.96 7.88 -16.38
C GLN A 245 -9.63 8.65 -16.19
N ALA A 246 -9.59 9.58 -15.23
CA ALA A 246 -8.38 10.34 -14.90
C ALA A 246 -7.23 9.41 -14.47
N ASN A 247 -7.51 8.44 -13.58
CA ASN A 247 -6.54 7.43 -13.16
C ASN A 247 -6.10 6.53 -14.34
N GLY A 248 -6.99 6.20 -15.27
CA GLY A 248 -6.68 5.43 -16.48
C GLY A 248 -5.71 6.16 -17.41
N TYR A 249 -5.98 7.44 -17.73
CA TYR A 249 -5.08 8.26 -18.53
C TYR A 249 -3.74 8.49 -17.83
N SER A 250 -3.75 8.74 -16.53
CA SER A 250 -2.52 8.91 -15.73
C SER A 250 -1.66 7.64 -15.74
N MET A 251 -2.27 6.46 -15.62
CA MET A 251 -1.57 5.18 -15.73
C MET A 251 -0.95 4.98 -17.11
N LYS A 252 -1.70 5.30 -18.17
CA LYS A 252 -1.21 5.20 -19.55
C LYS A 252 -0.02 6.12 -19.81
N ALA A 253 -0.10 7.37 -19.34
CA ALA A 253 1.00 8.33 -19.41
C ALA A 253 2.23 7.86 -18.61
N PHE A 254 2.02 7.26 -17.44
CA PHE A 254 3.11 6.70 -16.63
C PHE A 254 3.81 5.52 -17.32
N MET A 255 3.05 4.60 -17.92
CA MET A 255 3.59 3.48 -18.70
C MET A 255 4.39 3.95 -19.93
N GLN A 256 3.91 4.98 -20.62
CA GLN A 256 4.65 5.62 -21.73
C GLN A 256 5.94 6.26 -21.24
N ALA A 257 5.90 7.03 -20.15
CA ALA A 257 7.10 7.65 -19.59
C ALA A 257 8.16 6.61 -19.22
N GLN A 258 7.77 5.49 -18.61
CA GLN A 258 8.69 4.38 -18.34
C GLN A 258 9.26 3.77 -19.63
N ALA A 259 8.44 3.58 -20.67
CA ALA A 259 8.90 3.06 -21.95
C ALA A 259 9.88 4.02 -22.64
N HIS A 260 9.62 5.32 -22.60
CA HIS A 260 10.52 6.35 -23.10
C HIS A 260 11.84 6.37 -22.32
N ALA A 261 11.80 6.25 -20.99
CA ALA A 261 13.00 6.19 -20.16
C ALA A 261 13.89 4.98 -20.50
N ARG A 262 13.30 3.79 -20.73
CA ARG A 262 14.05 2.60 -21.15
C ARG A 262 14.70 2.75 -22.52
N ASN A 263 14.02 3.42 -23.45
CA ASN A 263 14.47 3.60 -24.83
C ASN A 263 15.08 5.00 -25.09
N ALA A 264 15.49 5.71 -24.03
CA ALA A 264 15.89 7.11 -24.12
C ALA A 264 17.07 7.34 -25.07
N GLN A 265 18.01 6.39 -25.13
CA GLN A 265 19.16 6.46 -26.04
C GLN A 265 18.72 6.44 -27.51
N VAL A 266 17.76 5.58 -27.87
CA VAL A 266 17.22 5.48 -29.23
C VAL A 266 16.41 6.72 -29.57
N ILE A 267 15.54 7.17 -28.67
CA ILE A 267 14.74 8.39 -28.84
C ILE A 267 15.66 9.61 -29.07
N ARG A 268 16.76 9.69 -28.31
CA ARG A 268 17.77 10.74 -28.47
C ARG A 268 18.52 10.64 -29.80
N ALA A 269 18.97 9.45 -30.18
CA ALA A 269 19.72 9.22 -31.41
C ALA A 269 18.89 9.52 -32.66
N MET A 270 17.58 9.24 -32.62
CA MET A 270 16.65 9.44 -33.72
C MET A 270 16.04 10.86 -33.76
N GLY A 271 16.39 11.75 -32.81
CA GLY A 271 15.82 13.10 -32.73
C GLY A 271 14.34 13.16 -32.38
N MET A 272 13.78 12.10 -31.78
CA MET A 272 12.33 11.94 -31.53
C MET A 272 11.87 12.46 -30.17
N MET A 273 12.68 13.29 -29.49
CA MET A 273 12.36 13.76 -28.14
C MET A 273 11.06 14.58 -28.11
N ASP A 274 10.93 15.56 -28.99
CA ASP A 274 9.78 16.46 -29.00
C ASP A 274 8.47 15.72 -29.30
N ASP A 275 8.50 14.75 -30.23
CA ASP A 275 7.35 13.90 -30.54
C ASP A 275 6.97 12.99 -29.36
N SER A 276 7.97 12.42 -28.67
CA SER A 276 7.74 11.58 -27.49
C SER A 276 7.15 12.37 -26.33
N VAL A 277 7.66 13.59 -26.09
CA VAL A 277 7.15 14.51 -25.07
C VAL A 277 5.74 14.99 -25.43
N ARG A 278 5.46 15.29 -26.71
CA ARG A 278 4.12 15.68 -27.18
C ARG A 278 3.10 14.56 -26.98
N LEU A 279 3.47 13.32 -27.30
CA LEU A 279 2.59 12.15 -27.13
C LEU A 279 2.27 11.91 -25.65
N TRP A 280 3.28 11.88 -24.79
CA TRP A 280 3.10 11.81 -23.34
C TRP A 280 2.27 12.99 -22.80
N GLY A 281 2.52 14.19 -23.31
CA GLY A 281 1.83 15.42 -22.95
C GLY A 281 0.34 15.37 -23.28
N ALA A 282 -0.07 14.75 -24.39
CA ALA A 282 -1.47 14.59 -24.76
C ALA A 282 -2.25 13.68 -23.79
N ASP A 283 -1.69 12.52 -23.44
CA ASP A 283 -2.31 11.61 -22.45
C ASP A 283 -2.31 12.24 -21.05
N THR A 284 -1.23 12.95 -20.68
CA THR A 284 -1.14 13.69 -19.41
C THR A 284 -2.17 14.81 -19.35
N ALA A 285 -2.34 15.59 -20.43
CA ALA A 285 -3.35 16.65 -20.49
C ALA A 285 -4.78 16.11 -20.33
N ASN A 286 -5.11 14.98 -20.96
CA ASN A 286 -6.40 14.32 -20.77
C ASN A 286 -6.61 13.87 -19.32
N SER A 287 -5.56 13.31 -18.68
CA SER A 287 -5.61 12.93 -17.27
C SER A 287 -5.84 14.13 -16.35
N LEU A 288 -5.15 15.25 -16.60
CA LEU A 288 -5.26 16.48 -15.81
C LEU A 288 -6.62 17.16 -16.01
N LYS A 289 -7.17 17.16 -17.24
CA LYS A 289 -8.50 17.71 -17.52
C LYS A 289 -9.60 16.93 -16.80
N ALA A 290 -9.54 15.59 -16.84
CA ALA A 290 -10.48 14.74 -16.11
C ALA A 290 -10.31 14.91 -14.60
N GLN A 291 -9.07 14.97 -14.11
CA GLN A 291 -8.79 15.19 -12.69
C GLN A 291 -9.28 16.56 -12.21
N ALA A 292 -9.08 17.62 -12.99
CA ALA A 292 -9.58 18.96 -12.69
C ALA A 292 -11.11 18.96 -12.64
N SER A 293 -11.79 18.41 -13.66
CA SER A 293 -13.26 18.35 -13.66
C SER A 293 -13.85 17.58 -12.46
N ALA A 294 -13.22 16.48 -12.05
CA ALA A 294 -13.61 15.75 -10.85
C ALA A 294 -13.32 16.54 -9.57
N SER A 295 -12.17 17.22 -9.51
CA SER A 295 -11.76 18.02 -8.36
C SER A 295 -12.67 19.24 -8.18
N ASP A 296 -12.98 19.96 -9.26
CA ASP A 296 -13.84 21.14 -9.23
C ASP A 296 -15.23 20.78 -8.69
N ARG A 297 -15.83 19.69 -9.19
CA ARG A 297 -17.10 19.17 -8.66
C ARG A 297 -17.01 18.87 -7.17
N ASN A 298 -15.95 18.20 -6.73
CA ASN A 298 -15.75 17.88 -5.32
C ASN A 298 -15.59 19.14 -4.46
N VAL A 299 -14.88 20.16 -4.94
CA VAL A 299 -14.69 21.45 -4.25
C VAL A 299 -16.02 22.19 -4.11
N TYR A 300 -16.83 22.26 -5.17
CA TYR A 300 -18.15 22.89 -5.09
C TYR A 300 -19.08 22.16 -4.12
N LEU A 301 -19.12 20.82 -4.15
CA LEU A 301 -19.96 20.03 -3.24
C LEU A 301 -19.49 20.10 -1.79
N SER A 302 -18.17 20.11 -1.55
CA SER A 302 -17.59 20.33 -0.23
C SER A 302 -17.99 21.71 0.31
N GLY A 303 -17.83 22.77 -0.49
CA GLY A 303 -18.22 24.13 -0.10
C GLY A 303 -19.71 24.27 0.21
N ILE A 304 -20.59 23.67 -0.59
CA ILE A 304 -22.04 23.63 -0.32
C ILE A 304 -22.31 22.88 0.99
N SER A 305 -21.67 21.73 1.21
CA SER A 305 -21.86 20.93 2.43
C SER A 305 -21.40 21.68 3.69
N GLN A 306 -20.26 22.39 3.60
CA GLN A 306 -19.76 23.24 4.68
C GLN A 306 -20.73 24.38 4.99
N PHE A 307 -21.26 25.06 3.96
CA PHE A 307 -22.27 26.10 4.12
C PHE A 307 -23.54 25.55 4.79
N MET A 308 -24.05 24.42 4.32
CA MET A 308 -25.25 23.79 4.89
C MET A 308 -25.04 23.38 6.35
N ARG A 309 -23.86 22.85 6.71
CA ARG A 309 -23.52 22.55 8.11
C ARG A 309 -23.55 23.80 8.98
N LEU A 310 -22.96 24.90 8.53
CA LEU A 310 -22.95 26.17 9.28
C LEU A 310 -24.37 26.74 9.43
N VAL A 311 -25.18 26.68 8.38
CA VAL A 311 -26.61 27.07 8.45
C VAL A 311 -27.38 26.19 9.43
N MET A 312 -27.16 24.87 9.43
CA MET A 312 -27.76 23.96 10.41
C MET A 312 -27.31 24.27 11.84
N GLN A 313 -26.05 24.64 12.03
CA GLN A 313 -25.52 25.04 13.33
C GLN A 313 -26.19 26.33 13.85
N ILE A 314 -26.38 27.32 12.97
CA ILE A 314 -27.15 28.54 13.30
C ILE A 314 -28.62 28.17 13.57
N GLY A 315 -29.21 27.28 12.77
CA GLY A 315 -30.58 26.80 12.95
C GLY A 315 -30.79 26.06 14.28
N LEU A 316 -29.83 25.24 14.70
CA LEU A 316 -29.82 24.56 16.01
C LEU A 316 -29.80 25.57 17.15
N LEU A 317 -28.97 26.61 17.06
CA LEU A 317 -28.92 27.68 18.06
C LEU A 317 -30.21 28.51 18.06
N GLY A 318 -30.72 28.89 16.89
CA GLY A 318 -31.94 29.70 16.75
C GLY A 318 -33.19 28.97 17.24
N TRP A 319 -33.38 27.72 16.82
CA TRP A 319 -34.49 26.87 17.30
C TRP A 319 -34.32 26.50 18.77
N GLY A 320 -33.08 26.26 19.20
CA GLY A 320 -32.76 26.03 20.61
C GLY A 320 -33.10 27.26 21.46
N ALA A 321 -32.83 28.47 20.99
CA ALA A 321 -33.18 29.71 21.70
C ALA A 321 -34.71 29.86 21.83
N TYR A 322 -35.46 29.51 20.79
CA TYR A 322 -36.92 29.46 20.86
C TYR A 322 -37.43 28.48 21.94
N LEU A 323 -36.84 27.28 22.03
CA LEU A 323 -37.17 26.29 23.08
C LEU A 323 -36.77 26.75 24.49
N VAL A 324 -35.71 27.54 24.61
CA VAL A 324 -35.31 28.17 25.88
C VAL A 324 -36.32 29.24 26.29
N LEU A 325 -36.80 30.05 25.36
CA LEU A 325 -37.86 31.03 25.61
C LEU A 325 -39.18 30.35 26.03
N ASP A 326 -39.47 29.19 25.47
CA ASP A 326 -40.62 28.36 25.85
C ASP A 326 -40.38 27.53 27.14
N SER A 327 -39.26 27.76 27.84
CA SER A 327 -38.88 27.08 29.09
C SER A 327 -38.76 25.55 29.00
N GLN A 328 -38.62 25.00 27.79
CA GLN A 328 -38.41 23.56 27.57
C GLN A 328 -36.94 23.15 27.67
N LEU A 329 -36.03 24.10 27.45
CA LEU A 329 -34.58 23.90 27.52
C LEU A 329 -33.91 25.00 28.33
N THR A 330 -32.74 24.70 28.87
CA THR A 330 -31.84 25.70 29.44
C THR A 330 -30.89 26.26 28.39
N GLY A 331 -30.34 27.46 28.66
CA GLY A 331 -29.34 28.07 27.78
C GLY A 331 -28.09 27.20 27.60
N GLY A 332 -27.65 26.49 28.64
CA GLY A 332 -26.53 25.56 28.57
C GLY A 332 -26.82 24.36 27.66
N MET A 333 -28.03 23.79 27.74
CA MET A 333 -28.45 22.65 26.90
C MET A 333 -28.52 23.04 25.42
N MET A 334 -29.01 24.25 25.11
CA MET A 334 -29.02 24.79 23.74
C MET A 334 -27.61 24.84 23.15
N ILE A 335 -26.64 25.43 23.88
CA ILE A 335 -25.26 25.55 23.41
C ILE A 335 -24.65 24.17 23.22
N ALA A 336 -24.80 23.27 24.20
CA ALA A 336 -24.28 21.91 24.13
C ALA A 336 -24.87 21.13 22.95
N ALA A 337 -26.19 21.20 22.72
CA ALA A 337 -26.85 20.54 21.59
C ALA A 337 -26.33 21.05 20.24
N SER A 338 -26.06 22.35 20.10
CA SER A 338 -25.51 22.92 18.85
C SER A 338 -24.11 22.39 18.53
N ILE A 339 -23.25 22.24 19.55
CA ILE A 339 -21.87 21.75 19.39
C ILE A 339 -21.88 20.25 19.10
N ILE A 340 -22.68 19.47 19.84
CA ILE A 340 -22.83 18.02 19.62
C ILE A 340 -23.43 17.76 18.24
N GLY A 341 -24.44 18.54 17.83
CA GLY A 341 -25.03 18.46 16.49
C GLY A 341 -24.03 18.74 15.37
N ALA A 342 -23.20 19.79 15.50
CA ALA A 342 -22.14 20.07 14.55
C ALA A 342 -21.12 18.92 14.44
N ARG A 343 -20.81 18.26 15.57
CA ARG A 343 -19.93 17.08 15.61
C ARG A 343 -20.55 15.85 14.97
N ALA A 344 -21.87 15.64 15.11
CA ALA A 344 -22.58 14.55 14.46
C ALA A 344 -22.53 14.66 12.93
N LEU A 345 -22.53 15.88 12.39
CA LEU A 345 -22.51 16.17 10.96
C LEU A 345 -21.09 16.14 10.35
N ALA A 346 -20.05 16.36 11.16
CA ALA A 346 -18.67 16.49 10.70
C ALA A 346 -18.10 15.28 9.92
N PRO A 347 -18.36 14.01 10.29
CA PRO A 347 -17.83 12.87 9.55
C PRO A 347 -18.37 12.76 8.12
N VAL A 348 -19.59 13.25 7.88
CA VAL A 348 -20.22 13.24 6.55
C VAL A 348 -19.50 14.22 5.62
N GLU A 349 -19.19 15.42 6.11
CA GLU A 349 -18.39 16.40 5.37
C GLU A 349 -16.98 15.87 5.09
N ALA A 350 -16.35 15.28 6.10
CA ALA A 350 -15.00 14.75 5.95
C ALA A 350 -14.92 13.58 4.95
N ALA A 351 -16.02 12.85 4.75
CA ALA A 351 -16.15 11.84 3.71
C ALA A 351 -16.22 12.45 2.30
N ILE A 352 -16.83 13.62 2.14
CA ILE A 352 -16.87 14.37 0.88
C ILE A 352 -15.47 14.87 0.54
N ASP A 353 -14.76 15.48 1.49
CA ASP A 353 -13.40 16.00 1.28
C ASP A 353 -12.40 14.89 0.91
N GLY A 354 -12.51 13.74 1.57
CA GLY A 354 -11.63 12.62 1.38
C GLY A 354 -11.97 11.71 0.18
N TRP A 355 -13.08 11.96 -0.52
CA TRP A 355 -13.66 11.00 -1.46
C TRP A 355 -12.68 10.53 -2.56
N ARG A 356 -11.92 11.48 -3.12
CA ARG A 356 -10.90 11.17 -4.14
C ARG A 356 -9.90 10.12 -3.68
N ASN A 357 -9.41 10.24 -2.45
CA ASN A 357 -8.42 9.32 -1.89
C ASN A 357 -9.03 7.91 -1.69
N PHE A 358 -10.32 7.83 -1.37
CA PHE A 358 -11.04 6.57 -1.27
C PHE A 358 -11.18 5.88 -2.64
N VAL A 359 -11.58 6.62 -3.67
CA VAL A 359 -11.72 6.08 -5.03
C VAL A 359 -10.38 5.57 -5.55
N SER A 360 -9.30 6.35 -5.40
CA SER A 360 -7.95 5.93 -5.81
C SER A 360 -7.46 4.70 -5.05
N MET A 361 -7.69 4.63 -3.72
CA MET A 361 -7.37 3.44 -2.94
C MET A 361 -8.17 2.23 -3.42
N ARG A 362 -9.48 2.37 -3.67
CA ARG A 362 -10.32 1.27 -4.14
C ARG A 362 -9.85 0.75 -5.50
N ALA A 363 -9.46 1.66 -6.41
CA ALA A 363 -8.91 1.29 -7.71
C ALA A 363 -7.57 0.54 -7.57
N ALA A 364 -6.67 1.01 -6.70
CA ALA A 364 -5.40 0.32 -6.40
C ALA A 364 -5.63 -1.06 -5.75
N SER A 365 -6.53 -1.14 -4.78
CA SER A 365 -6.89 -2.40 -4.12
C SER A 365 -7.45 -3.43 -5.10
N LYS A 366 -8.30 -3.01 -6.05
CA LYS A 366 -8.84 -3.90 -7.08
C LYS A 366 -7.73 -4.50 -7.95
N ARG A 367 -6.80 -3.66 -8.44
CA ARG A 367 -5.65 -4.09 -9.25
C ARG A 367 -4.74 -5.07 -8.52
N VAL A 368 -4.46 -4.79 -7.24
CA VAL A 368 -3.64 -5.68 -6.41
C VAL A 368 -4.36 -7.00 -6.15
N SER A 369 -5.67 -7.01 -5.87
CA SER A 369 -6.41 -8.24 -5.61
C SER A 369 -6.55 -9.16 -6.81
N GLU A 370 -6.78 -8.61 -8.01
CA GLU A 370 -6.95 -9.40 -9.25
C GLU A 370 -5.66 -10.18 -9.57
N LYS A 371 -4.48 -9.57 -9.41
CA LYS A 371 -3.20 -10.20 -9.76
C LYS A 371 -2.58 -11.07 -8.67
N ILE A 372 -2.93 -10.85 -7.40
CA ILE A 372 -2.57 -11.79 -6.33
C ILE A 372 -3.30 -13.13 -6.55
N ALA A 373 -4.55 -13.10 -7.02
CA ALA A 373 -5.33 -14.31 -7.30
C ALA A 373 -4.67 -15.21 -8.36
N GLU A 374 -4.00 -14.62 -9.36
CA GLU A 374 -3.39 -15.34 -10.49
C GLU A 374 -2.04 -16.02 -10.17
N ASN A 375 -1.31 -15.58 -9.14
CA ASN A 375 0.06 -16.06 -8.85
C ASN A 375 0.14 -16.96 -7.60
N LEU A 376 -0.99 -17.49 -7.11
CA LEU A 376 -1.08 -18.23 -5.85
C LEU A 376 -0.74 -19.73 -5.95
N ASP A 377 -0.53 -20.25 -7.16
CA ASP A 377 -0.42 -21.69 -7.41
C ASP A 377 1.02 -22.23 -7.55
N GLU A 378 2.06 -21.43 -7.28
CA GLU A 378 3.42 -22.00 -7.15
C GLU A 378 3.53 -22.80 -5.85
N LEU A 379 3.23 -24.10 -5.94
CA LEU A 379 3.53 -25.10 -4.92
C LEU A 379 5.04 -25.05 -4.59
N PRO A 380 5.42 -25.26 -3.31
CA PRO A 380 6.82 -25.33 -2.93
C PRO A 380 7.52 -26.44 -3.73
N ARG A 381 8.52 -26.06 -4.52
CA ARG A 381 9.28 -26.98 -5.37
C ARG A 381 10.18 -27.85 -4.49
N THR A 382 10.10 -29.17 -4.67
CA THR A 382 10.84 -30.16 -3.90
C THR A 382 12.35 -29.98 -4.11
N TYR A 383 13.14 -30.02 -3.04
CA TYR A 383 14.60 -30.06 -3.14
C TYR A 383 15.02 -31.40 -3.77
N LEU A 384 15.68 -31.32 -4.92
CA LEU A 384 16.16 -32.49 -5.66
C LEU A 384 17.63 -32.79 -5.33
N PRO A 385 18.08 -34.06 -5.53
CA PRO A 385 19.49 -34.44 -5.44
C PRO A 385 20.37 -33.62 -6.39
N GLY A 386 21.70 -33.70 -6.20
CA GLY A 386 22.67 -32.95 -7.00
C GLY A 386 22.52 -33.20 -8.51
N LEU A 387 22.70 -32.14 -9.29
CA LEU A 387 22.57 -32.12 -10.74
C LEU A 387 23.62 -33.02 -11.41
N THR A 388 23.18 -33.99 -12.21
CA THR A 388 24.04 -34.80 -13.08
C THR A 388 24.21 -34.19 -14.47
N GLY A 389 23.28 -33.34 -14.91
CA GLY A 389 23.38 -32.56 -16.15
C GLY A 389 22.87 -33.26 -17.41
N HIS A 390 22.02 -34.27 -17.27
CA HIS A 390 21.32 -34.91 -18.40
C HIS A 390 20.09 -34.08 -18.78
N VAL A 391 19.98 -33.66 -20.04
CA VAL A 391 18.87 -32.83 -20.52
C VAL A 391 18.10 -33.58 -21.60
N GLN A 392 16.79 -33.72 -21.42
CA GLN A 392 15.91 -34.35 -22.40
C GLN A 392 14.79 -33.38 -22.80
N VAL A 393 14.62 -33.18 -24.10
CA VAL A 393 13.59 -32.32 -24.67
C VAL A 393 12.68 -33.17 -25.54
N GLU A 394 11.39 -33.20 -25.22
CA GLU A 394 10.38 -34.01 -25.91
C GLU A 394 9.30 -33.12 -26.53
N LYS A 395 9.20 -33.14 -27.86
CA LYS A 395 8.13 -32.48 -28.66
C LYS A 395 7.90 -31.02 -28.29
N LEU A 396 8.98 -30.30 -27.99
CA LEU A 396 8.95 -28.94 -27.47
C LEU A 396 8.41 -27.97 -28.51
N SER A 397 7.33 -27.29 -28.16
CA SER A 397 6.72 -26.24 -28.97
C SER A 397 6.46 -25.01 -28.12
N TYR A 398 6.70 -23.83 -28.68
CA TYR A 398 6.52 -22.56 -27.97
C TYR A 398 5.91 -21.49 -28.86
N ALA A 399 4.83 -20.88 -28.37
CA ALA A 399 4.19 -19.70 -28.92
C ALA A 399 4.14 -18.59 -27.85
N PRO A 400 4.51 -17.33 -28.16
CA PRO A 400 4.49 -16.23 -27.18
C PRO A 400 3.12 -15.88 -26.62
N SER A 401 2.05 -16.20 -27.35
CA SER A 401 0.65 -16.06 -26.95
C SER A 401 -0.19 -16.98 -27.81
N HIS A 402 -1.38 -17.37 -27.33
CA HIS A 402 -2.30 -18.24 -28.08
C HIS A 402 -2.65 -17.72 -29.48
N ASP A 403 -2.64 -16.41 -29.68
CA ASP A 403 -2.94 -15.75 -30.98
C ASP A 403 -1.72 -15.56 -31.89
N LYS A 404 -0.52 -15.95 -31.47
CA LYS A 404 0.71 -15.76 -32.25
C LYS A 404 1.21 -17.10 -32.81
N PRO A 405 1.82 -17.09 -34.02
CA PRO A 405 2.40 -18.30 -34.58
C PRO A 405 3.50 -18.85 -33.65
N ALA A 406 3.59 -20.18 -33.60
CA ALA A 406 4.64 -20.87 -32.84
C ALA A 406 6.03 -20.50 -33.39
N ILE A 407 6.94 -20.14 -32.49
CA ILE A 407 8.35 -19.84 -32.82
C ILE A 407 9.15 -21.14 -32.95
N LEU A 408 8.81 -22.14 -32.12
CA LEU A 408 9.42 -23.45 -32.10
C LEU A 408 8.31 -24.49 -32.19
N THR A 409 8.54 -25.55 -32.97
CA THR A 409 7.55 -26.59 -33.23
C THR A 409 8.22 -27.96 -33.18
N ASP A 410 7.71 -28.85 -32.32
CA ASP A 410 8.06 -30.26 -32.20
C ASP A 410 9.58 -30.57 -32.09
N ILE A 411 10.31 -29.78 -31.31
CA ILE A 411 11.75 -29.97 -31.12
C ILE A 411 11.98 -31.12 -30.13
N SER A 412 12.74 -32.14 -30.52
CA SER A 412 13.13 -33.25 -29.65
C SER A 412 14.61 -33.54 -29.76
N PHE A 413 15.31 -33.60 -28.62
CA PHE A 413 16.71 -34.00 -28.54
C PHE A 413 17.09 -34.39 -27.10
N GLU A 414 18.22 -35.07 -26.97
CA GLU A 414 18.78 -35.50 -25.69
C GLU A 414 20.24 -35.08 -25.61
N LEU A 415 20.66 -34.62 -24.43
CA LEU A 415 22.01 -34.17 -24.13
C LEU A 415 22.56 -34.96 -22.94
N ASN A 416 23.64 -35.68 -23.18
CA ASN A 416 24.33 -36.42 -22.13
C ASN A 416 25.23 -35.49 -21.30
N PRO A 417 25.43 -35.78 -20.00
CA PRO A 417 26.37 -35.05 -19.16
C PRO A 417 27.75 -34.90 -19.82
N GLY A 418 28.33 -33.70 -19.74
CA GLY A 418 29.65 -33.40 -20.29
C GLY A 418 29.71 -33.23 -21.81
N THR A 419 28.58 -33.33 -22.53
CA THR A 419 28.52 -33.05 -23.97
C THR A 419 28.14 -31.60 -24.27
N SER A 420 28.56 -31.11 -25.43
CA SER A 420 28.26 -29.74 -25.89
C SER A 420 27.35 -29.78 -27.11
N LEU A 421 26.28 -28.97 -27.10
CA LEU A 421 25.36 -28.81 -28.23
C LEU A 421 25.57 -27.45 -28.91
N ALA A 422 25.85 -27.49 -30.22
CA ALA A 422 25.87 -26.30 -31.06
C ALA A 422 24.53 -26.12 -31.77
N ILE A 423 23.84 -25.01 -31.49
CA ILE A 423 22.58 -24.65 -32.16
C ILE A 423 22.89 -23.65 -33.29
N VAL A 424 22.79 -24.10 -34.54
CA VAL A 424 23.11 -23.30 -35.73
C VAL A 424 21.85 -23.03 -36.56
N GLY A 425 21.76 -21.85 -37.17
CA GLY A 425 20.64 -21.50 -38.05
C GLY A 425 20.58 -19.99 -38.35
N PRO A 426 19.73 -19.56 -39.30
CA PRO A 426 19.61 -18.16 -39.68
C PRO A 426 19.12 -17.28 -38.51
N SER A 427 19.35 -15.96 -38.59
CA SER A 427 18.81 -15.01 -37.61
C SER A 427 17.29 -15.11 -37.57
N GLY A 428 16.69 -15.10 -36.38
CA GLY A 428 15.25 -15.26 -36.21
C GLY A 428 14.72 -16.70 -36.14
N ALA A 429 15.55 -17.73 -36.35
CA ALA A 429 15.13 -19.14 -36.27
C ALA A 429 14.75 -19.66 -34.86
N GLY A 430 14.62 -18.77 -33.86
CA GLY A 430 14.22 -19.15 -32.50
C GLY A 430 15.33 -19.68 -31.58
N LYS A 431 16.61 -19.64 -31.99
CA LYS A 431 17.76 -20.12 -31.19
C LYS A 431 17.81 -19.54 -29.76
N SER A 432 17.68 -18.21 -29.62
CA SER A 432 17.66 -17.55 -28.31
C SER A 432 16.40 -17.91 -27.50
N THR A 433 15.28 -18.19 -28.17
CA THR A 433 14.04 -18.64 -27.52
C THR A 433 14.22 -20.05 -26.95
N LEU A 434 14.84 -20.96 -27.73
CA LEU A 434 15.19 -22.30 -27.26
C LEU A 434 16.12 -22.24 -26.05
N ALA A 435 17.15 -21.39 -26.09
CA ALA A 435 18.05 -21.19 -24.95
C ALA A 435 17.30 -20.71 -23.69
N ARG A 436 16.34 -19.78 -23.84
CA ARG A 436 15.51 -19.30 -22.72
C ARG A 436 14.59 -20.39 -22.15
N LEU A 437 14.06 -21.28 -23.00
CA LEU A 437 13.25 -22.43 -22.58
C LEU A 437 14.10 -23.45 -21.81
N LEU A 438 15.32 -23.75 -22.27
CA LEU A 438 16.23 -24.71 -21.62
C LEU A 438 16.67 -24.26 -20.22
N VAL A 439 16.78 -22.95 -19.99
CA VAL A 439 17.11 -22.37 -18.67
C VAL A 439 15.86 -22.15 -17.80
N GLY A 440 14.66 -22.43 -18.33
CA GLY A 440 13.40 -22.27 -17.59
C GLY A 440 12.93 -20.82 -17.46
N CYS A 441 13.49 -19.89 -18.25
CA CYS A 441 13.04 -18.50 -18.31
C CYS A 441 11.71 -18.33 -19.08
N LEU A 442 11.31 -19.34 -19.86
CA LEU A 442 10.03 -19.41 -20.54
C LEU A 442 9.45 -20.80 -20.30
N GLU A 443 8.13 -20.89 -20.24
CA GLU A 443 7.44 -22.18 -20.21
C GLU A 443 7.02 -22.61 -21.63
N PRO A 444 7.17 -23.90 -21.97
CA PRO A 444 6.72 -24.41 -23.25
C PRO A 444 5.19 -24.43 -23.36
N THR A 445 4.68 -24.18 -24.56
CA THR A 445 3.24 -24.27 -24.84
C THR A 445 2.80 -25.73 -25.00
N ALA A 446 3.69 -26.58 -25.51
CA ALA A 446 3.50 -28.03 -25.59
C ALA A 446 4.85 -28.75 -25.52
N GLY A 447 4.82 -30.02 -25.13
CA GLY A 447 6.02 -30.82 -24.88
C GLY A 447 6.57 -30.62 -23.47
N MET A 448 7.76 -31.18 -23.20
CA MET A 448 8.37 -31.14 -21.88
C MET A 448 9.90 -31.06 -21.98
N ILE A 449 10.50 -30.32 -21.05
CA ILE A 449 11.95 -30.29 -20.83
C ILE A 449 12.20 -31.01 -19.51
N ARG A 450 13.05 -32.02 -19.50
CA ARG A 450 13.50 -32.72 -18.30
C ARG A 450 14.98 -32.50 -18.09
N LEU A 451 15.34 -32.29 -16.82
CA LEU A 451 16.70 -32.24 -16.33
C LEU A 451 16.85 -33.37 -15.31
N ASP A 452 17.78 -34.29 -15.58
CA ASP A 452 18.02 -35.52 -14.80
C ASP A 452 16.74 -36.34 -14.60
N GLY A 453 15.94 -36.47 -15.66
CA GLY A 453 14.68 -37.22 -15.67
C GLY A 453 13.48 -36.50 -15.02
N MET A 454 13.69 -35.32 -14.42
CA MET A 454 12.63 -34.52 -13.78
C MET A 454 12.23 -33.30 -14.62
N PRO A 455 10.93 -32.98 -14.77
CA PRO A 455 10.49 -31.79 -15.50
C PRO A 455 11.12 -30.51 -14.95
N LEU A 456 11.60 -29.64 -15.84
CA LEU A 456 12.33 -28.42 -15.47
C LEU A 456 11.52 -27.49 -14.54
N HIS A 457 10.20 -27.44 -14.70
CA HIS A 457 9.33 -26.61 -13.85
C HIS A 457 9.30 -27.06 -12.38
N ASN A 458 9.67 -28.31 -12.08
CA ASN A 458 9.73 -28.85 -10.72
C ASN A 458 11.03 -28.50 -10.00
N TRP A 459 12.06 -28.07 -10.73
CA TRP A 459 13.34 -27.69 -10.13
C TRP A 459 13.25 -26.33 -9.44
N ASN A 460 13.92 -26.19 -8.30
CA ASN A 460 14.08 -24.89 -7.65
C ASN A 460 15.12 -24.06 -8.43
N ASN A 461 14.73 -22.86 -8.87
CA ASN A 461 15.62 -21.96 -9.64
C ASN A 461 16.92 -21.64 -8.90
N GLN A 462 16.93 -21.59 -7.55
CA GLN A 462 18.16 -21.37 -6.78
C GLN A 462 19.14 -22.56 -6.84
N GLN A 463 18.66 -23.79 -7.09
CA GLN A 463 19.52 -24.95 -7.27
C GLN A 463 20.11 -25.04 -8.68
N LEU A 464 19.42 -24.46 -9.68
CA LEU A 464 19.86 -24.45 -11.07
C LEU A 464 21.03 -23.47 -11.32
N GLY A 465 21.19 -22.45 -10.46
CA GLY A 465 22.24 -21.43 -10.56
C GLY A 465 21.70 -20.05 -10.87
#